data_AF-A0A0C2H889-F1
#
_entry.id   AF-A0A0C2H889-F1
#
_cell.length_a   1.000
_cell.length_b   1.000
_cell.length_c   1.000
_cell.angle_alpha   90.00
_cell.angle_beta   90.00
_cell.angle_gamma   90.00
#
_symmetry.space_group_name_H-M   'P 1'
#
loop_
_entity.id
_entity.type
_entity.pdbx_description
1 polymer ?
#
loop_
_entity_poly.entity_id
_entity_poly.type
_entity_poly.pdbx_seq_one_letter_code
_entity_poly.pdbx_strand_id
1 'polypeptide(L)' 'MSEPNIKGAWFVDKETICSNMCISKTYFEENFMKDARIKSCEYRKGRKILWETEKVKKYMKQIMSEIAE' A
#
# COMPACT_ATOMS: atom_id res chain seq x y z
N MET A 1 20.48 -15.35 2.89
CA MET A 1 19.59 -14.23 2.54
C MET A 1 18.41 -14.32 3.46
N SER A 2 18.31 -13.43 4.45
CA SER A 2 17.24 -13.49 5.43
C SER A 2 15.97 -12.92 4.79
N GLU A 3 14.94 -13.74 4.62
CA GLU A 3 13.59 -13.28 4.28
C GLU A 3 13.17 -12.17 5.26
N PRO A 4 12.64 -11.02 4.78
CA PRO A 4 12.05 -10.06 5.69
C PRO A 4 10.82 -10.73 6.32
N ASN A 5 10.93 -11.00 7.62
CA ASN A 5 9.91 -11.59 8.45
C ASN A 5 8.74 -10.60 8.59
N ILE A 6 7.82 -10.56 7.61
CA ILE A 6 6.57 -9.77 7.68
C ILE A 6 5.53 -10.51 8.54
N LYS A 7 5.92 -11.08 9.68
CA LYS A 7 4.97 -11.55 10.68
C LYS A 7 4.63 -10.38 11.60
N GLY A 8 3.51 -9.71 11.33
CA GLY A 8 2.81 -8.89 12.34
C GLY A 8 2.85 -7.37 12.18
N ALA A 9 3.32 -6.82 11.06
CA ALA A 9 3.09 -5.41 10.78
C ALA A 9 1.61 -5.22 10.40
N TRP A 10 0.76 -4.91 11.38
CA TRP A 10 -0.64 -4.55 11.16
C TRP A 10 -0.79 -3.36 10.20
N PHE A 11 0.23 -2.51 10.15
CA PHE A 11 0.31 -1.34 9.29
C PHE A 11 1.64 -1.25 8.55
N VAL A 12 1.61 -0.76 7.31
CA VAL A 12 2.76 -0.51 6.44
C VAL A 12 2.78 0.94 5.98
N ASP A 13 3.98 1.49 5.79
CA ASP A 13 4.16 2.81 5.20
C ASP A 13 4.25 2.76 3.66
N LYS A 14 4.22 3.95 3.05
CA LYS A 14 4.29 4.11 1.60
C LYS A 14 5.57 3.50 1.02
N GLU A 15 6.70 3.66 1.70
CA GLU A 15 8.00 3.18 1.20
C GLU A 15 8.05 1.66 1.12
N THR A 16 7.55 1.01 2.17
CA THR A 16 7.43 -0.44 2.27
C THR A 16 6.50 -1.00 1.22
N ILE A 17 5.33 -0.37 1.02
CA ILE A 17 4.38 -0.75 -0.03
C ILE A 17 5.04 -0.66 -1.41
N CYS A 18 5.66 0.49 -1.72
CA CYS A 18 6.29 0.73 -3.02
C CYS A 18 7.44 -0.26 -3.27
N SER A 19 8.26 -0.54 -2.26
CA SER A 19 9.35 -1.50 -2.34
C SER A 19 8.85 -2.92 -2.58
N ASN A 20 7.79 -3.35 -1.87
CA ASN A 20 7.24 -4.70 -2.01
C ASN A 20 6.55 -4.94 -3.36
N MET A 21 5.96 -3.88 -3.93
CA MET A 21 5.24 -3.95 -5.20
C MET A 21 6.11 -3.59 -6.41
N CYS A 22 7.39 -3.24 -6.19
CA CYS A 22 8.31 -2.77 -7.23
C CYS A 22 7.75 -1.58 -8.04
N ILE A 23 7.01 -0.66 -7.38
CA ILE A 23 6.45 0.53 -8.02
C ILE A 23 7.11 1.81 -7.50
N SER A 24 7.10 2.86 -8.31
CA SER A 24 7.58 4.16 -7.88
C SER A 24 6.59 4.83 -6.91
N LYS A 25 7.11 5.69 -6.02
CA LYS A 25 6.28 6.50 -5.11
C LYS A 25 5.31 7.39 -5.87
N THR A 26 5.73 7.92 -7.01
CA THR A 26 4.91 8.74 -7.91
C THR A 26 3.75 7.92 -8.46
N TYR A 27 4.01 6.71 -8.97
CA TYR A 27 2.96 5.82 -9.48
C TYR A 27 1.95 5.47 -8.38
N PHE A 28 2.43 5.25 -7.15
CA PHE A 28 1.55 5.03 -6.00
C PHE A 28 0.60 6.22 -5.74
N GLU A 29 1.12 7.44 -5.76
CA GLU A 29 0.35 8.66 -5.51
C GLU A 29 -0.65 8.98 -6.63
N GLU A 30 -0.30 8.69 -7.87
CA GLU A 30 -1.15 9.00 -9.02
C GLU A 30 -2.31 8.02 -9.17
N ASN A 31 -2.06 6.73 -8.91
CA ASN A 31 -3.00 5.65 -9.22
C ASN A 31 -3.73 5.09 -7.99
N PHE A 32 -3.11 5.11 -6.80
CA PHE A 32 -3.69 4.45 -5.62
C PHE A 32 -4.16 5.44 -4.55
N MET A 33 -3.42 6.52 -4.29
CA MET A 33 -3.81 7.52 -3.27
C MET A 33 -5.15 8.21 -3.55
N LYS A 34 -5.58 8.25 -4.81
CA LYS A 34 -6.87 8.84 -5.20
C LYS A 34 -8.05 7.88 -4.98
N ASP A 35 -7.78 6.58 -4.89
CA ASP A 35 -8.81 5.55 -4.77
C ASP A 35 -9.44 5.54 -3.37
N ALA A 36 -10.77 5.49 -3.31
CA ALA A 36 -11.53 5.51 -2.06
C ALA A 36 -11.21 4.30 -1.16
N ARG A 37 -10.89 3.14 -1.75
CA ARG A 37 -10.55 1.90 -1.03
C ARG A 37 -9.24 2.06 -0.27
N ILE A 38 -8.24 2.65 -0.91
CA ILE A 38 -6.93 2.92 -0.28
C ILE A 38 -7.07 3.95 0.84
N LYS A 39 -7.87 5.00 0.62
CA LYS A 39 -8.18 5.98 1.68
C LYS A 39 -8.91 5.36 2.87
N SER A 40 -9.77 4.37 2.65
CA SER A 40 -10.55 3.73 3.72
C SER A 40 -9.72 2.88 4.69
N CYS A 41 -8.54 2.41 4.26
CA CYS A 41 -7.61 1.67 5.11
C CYS A 41 -6.41 2.52 5.56
N GLU A 42 -6.47 3.83 5.35
CA GLU A 42 -5.46 4.79 5.80
C GLU A 42 -5.54 5.00 7.31
N TYR A 43 -4.40 4.92 7.98
CA TYR A 43 -4.22 5.21 9.40
C TYR A 43 -3.21 6.35 9.58
N ARG A 44 -3.68 7.46 10.14
CA ARG A 44 -2.84 8.64 10.42
C ARG A 44 -2.30 8.58 11.84
N LYS A 45 -0.98 8.52 11.97
CA LYS A 45 -0.26 8.62 13.25
C LYS A 45 0.60 9.87 13.26
N GLY A 46 0.02 10.99 13.71
CA GLY A 46 0.67 12.30 13.67
C GLY A 46 0.90 12.75 12.22
N ARG A 47 2.17 12.93 11.84
CA ARG A 47 2.57 13.29 10.46
C ARG A 47 2.77 12.08 9.54
N LYS A 48 2.72 10.85 10.07
CA LYS A 48 2.93 9.63 9.29
C LYS A 48 1.59 9.07 8.83
N ILE A 49 1.55 8.64 7.57
CA ILE A 49 0.45 7.89 7.00
C ILE A 49 0.90 6.44 6.86
N LEU A 50 0.08 5.55 7.41
CA LEU A 50 0.25 4.11 7.33
C LEU A 50 -1.02 3.50 6.75
N TRP A 51 -0.93 2.27 6.25
CA TRP A 51 -2.09 1.54 5.75
C TRP A 51 -2.15 0.16 6.37
N GLU A 52 -3.35 -0.33 6.63
CA GLU A 52 -3.50 -1.71 7.08
C GLU A 52 -3.00 -2.68 5.99
N THR A 53 -2.03 -3.51 6.35
CA THR A 53 -1.25 -4.31 5.40
C THR A 53 -2.09 -5.23 4.52
N GLU A 54 -3.05 -5.94 5.11
CA GLU A 54 -3.85 -6.92 4.37
C GLU A 54 -4.90 -6.24 3.48
N LYS A 55 -5.53 -5.17 3.97
CA LYS A 55 -6.48 -4.38 3.17
C LYS A 55 -5.80 -3.67 2.02
N VAL A 56 -4.67 -3.00 2.26
CA VAL A 56 -3.98 -2.25 1.20
C VAL A 56 -3.50 -3.17 0.09
N LYS A 57 -2.93 -4.34 0.41
CA LYS A 57 -2.57 -5.36 -0.59
C LYS A 57 -3.77 -5.80 -1.41
N LYS A 58 -4.90 -6.10 -0.75
CA LYS A 58 -6.14 -6.53 -1.42
C LYS A 58 -6.63 -5.46 -2.40
N TYR A 59 -6.76 -4.21 -1.95
CA TYR A 59 -7.26 -3.12 -2.78
C TYR A 59 -6.32 -2.76 -3.91
N MET A 60 -5.01 -2.72 -3.66
CA MET A 60 -4.03 -2.48 -4.71
C MET A 60 -4.09 -3.55 -5.80
N LYS A 61 -4.24 -4.83 -5.43
CA LYS A 61 -4.39 -5.91 -6.42
C LYS A 61 -5.63 -5.70 -7.30
N GLN A 62 -6.75 -5.30 -6.70
CA GLN A 62 -7.99 -5.01 -7.44
C GLN A 62 -7.79 -3.84 -8.40
N ILE A 63 -7.23 -2.72 -7.93
CA ILE A 63 -6.93 -1.54 -8.74
C ILE A 63 -6.01 -1.89 -9.91
N MET A 64 -4.95 -2.67 -9.67
CA MET A 64 -4.03 -3.07 -10.74
C MET A 64 -4.70 -3.98 -11.78
N SER A 65 -5.58 -4.88 -11.36
CA SER A 65 -6.36 -5.71 -12.30
C SER A 65 -7.28 -4.85 -13.16
N GLU A 66 -7.94 -3.85 -12.56
CA GLU A 66 -8.81 -2.90 -13.28
C GLU A 66 -8.04 -2.01 -14.27
N ILE A 67 -6.76 -1.68 -13.99
CA ILE A 67 -5.90 -0.89 -14.90
C ILE A 67 -5.37 -1.73 -16.07
N ALA A 68 -5.24 -3.05 -15.89
CA ALA A 68 -4.70 -3.94 -16.91
C ALA A 68 -5.73 -4.36 -17.97
N GLU A 69 -7.02 -4.08 -17.75
CA GLU A 69 -8.13 -4.22 -18.70
C GLU A 69 -8.32 -2.96 -19.55
#